data_AF-A0A7J5VX34-F1
#
_entry.id   AF-A0A7J5VX34-F1
#
_cell.length_a   1.000
_cell.length_b   1.000
_cell.length_c   1.000
_cell.angle_alpha   90.00
_cell.angle_beta   90.00
_cell.angle_gamma   90.00
#
_symmetry.space_group_name_H-M   'P 1'
#
loop_
_entity.id
_entity.type
_entity.pdbx_description
1 polymer ?
#
loop_
_entity_poly.entity_id
_entity_poly.type
_entity_poly.pdbx_seq_one_letter_code
_entity_poly.pdbx_strand_id
1 'polypeptide(L)'
;MNYDGNQLFGVDDRIKTDYGYNFFDNGHTCNSITREYDYDANGNITCDRNKEIIGISYNHLNLPKVVEFRNNNKLDYLYDANGTK
;
A
#
# COMPACT_ATOMS: atom_id res chain seq x y z
N MET A 1 -18.29 -10.89 -12.84
CA MET A 1 -16.82 -10.93 -12.82
C MET A 1 -16.34 -9.50 -13.01
N ASN A 2 -16.04 -8.78 -11.92
CA ASN A 2 -15.40 -7.47 -12.05
C ASN A 2 -13.90 -7.70 -12.15
N TYR A 3 -13.36 -7.43 -13.32
CA TYR A 3 -11.94 -7.35 -13.56
C TYR A 3 -11.55 -5.88 -13.40
N ASP A 4 -11.01 -5.52 -12.24
CA ASP A 4 -10.54 -4.15 -11.95
C ASP A 4 -9.06 -3.97 -12.36
N GLY A 5 -8.71 -4.41 -13.58
CA GLY A 5 -7.41 -4.16 -14.20
C GLY A 5 -6.20 -4.85 -13.52
N ASN A 6 -5.01 -4.28 -13.74
CA ASN A 6 -3.71 -4.76 -13.23
C ASN A 6 -3.50 -4.44 -11.74
N GLN A 7 -4.47 -4.78 -10.88
CA GLN A 7 -4.36 -4.65 -9.43
C GLN A 7 -3.78 -5.94 -8.83
N LEU A 8 -2.76 -5.78 -7.99
CA LEU A 8 -2.07 -6.90 -7.36
C LEU A 8 -2.84 -7.33 -6.11
N PHE A 9 -3.10 -8.62 -5.95
CA PHE A 9 -3.80 -9.12 -4.76
C PHE A 9 -2.83 -9.30 -3.57
N GLY A 10 -1.63 -9.78 -3.86
CA GLY A 10 -0.55 -10.04 -2.90
C GLY A 10 0.64 -10.69 -3.59
N VAL A 11 1.79 -10.67 -2.92
CA VAL A 11 3.04 -11.30 -3.35
C VAL A 11 3.68 -11.86 -2.09
N ASP A 12 3.95 -13.16 -2.10
CA ASP A 12 4.60 -13.84 -0.98
C ASP A 12 6.07 -14.12 -1.33
N ASP A 13 7.00 -13.70 -0.47
CA ASP A 13 8.35 -14.25 -0.51
C ASP A 13 8.37 -15.63 0.16
N ARG A 14 9.03 -16.58 -0.52
CA ARG A 14 9.29 -17.89 0.08
C ARG A 14 10.28 -17.76 1.24
N ILE A 15 11.18 -16.78 1.19
CA ILE A 15 12.21 -16.57 2.20
C ILE A 15 11.70 -15.60 3.26
N LYS A 16 11.42 -16.13 4.45
CA LYS A 16 10.88 -15.35 5.58
C LYS A 16 11.92 -14.54 6.35
N THR A 17 13.16 -14.52 5.90
CA THR A 17 14.24 -13.76 6.55
C THR A 17 14.39 -12.42 5.84
N ASP A 18 14.32 -11.34 6.62
CA ASP A 18 14.66 -10.01 6.13
C ASP A 18 16.18 -9.86 6.09
N TYR A 19 16.73 -9.71 4.88
CA TYR A 19 18.14 -9.40 4.68
C TYR A 19 18.38 -7.88 4.53
N GLY A 20 17.33 -7.06 4.54
CA GLY A 20 17.37 -5.60 4.42
C GLY A 20 17.45 -5.09 2.98
N TYR A 21 17.53 -5.99 1.99
CA TYR A 21 17.60 -5.64 0.57
C TYR A 21 16.78 -6.58 -0.33
N ASN A 22 16.09 -7.57 0.25
CA ASN A 22 15.08 -8.37 -0.43
C ASN A 22 13.69 -7.76 -0.25
N PHE A 23 12.74 -8.29 -1.02
CA PHE A 23 11.34 -8.14 -0.66
C PHE A 23 11.09 -8.95 0.63
N PHE A 24 10.32 -8.37 1.55
CA PHE A 24 10.01 -9.00 2.82
C PHE A 24 8.55 -8.72 3.15
N ASP A 25 7.78 -9.78 3.39
CA ASP A 25 6.34 -9.71 3.61
C ASP A 25 5.97 -9.18 5.01
N ASN A 26 6.97 -8.94 5.86
CA ASN A 26 6.79 -8.60 7.27
C ASN A 26 5.86 -9.55 8.06
N GLY A 27 5.87 -10.83 7.67
CA GLY A 27 5.02 -11.86 8.27
C GLY A 27 3.60 -11.90 7.72
N HIS A 28 3.29 -11.10 6.70
CA HIS A 28 2.07 -11.24 5.91
C HIS A 28 2.22 -12.36 4.86
N THR A 29 1.08 -12.88 4.42
CA THR A 29 1.00 -13.87 3.35
C THR A 29 -0.39 -13.75 2.73
N CYS A 30 -0.45 -13.61 1.43
CA CYS A 30 -1.70 -13.53 0.70
C CYS A 30 -2.34 -14.92 0.57
N ASN A 31 -3.67 -14.97 0.59
CA ASN A 31 -4.42 -16.17 0.25
C ASN A 31 -5.79 -15.76 -0.29
N SER A 32 -6.64 -16.72 -0.66
CA SER A 32 -7.95 -16.42 -1.27
C SER A 32 -8.87 -15.51 -0.43
N ILE A 33 -8.56 -15.28 0.85
CA ILE A 33 -9.36 -14.48 1.79
C ILE A 33 -8.60 -13.22 2.22
N THR A 34 -7.28 -13.31 2.44
CA THR A 34 -6.46 -12.18 2.91
C THR A 34 -5.69 -11.53 1.75
N ARG A 35 -6.12 -10.32 1.38
CA ARG A 35 -5.38 -9.42 0.50
C ARG A 35 -4.22 -8.76 1.24
N GLU A 36 -3.17 -8.43 0.51
CA GLU A 36 -2.07 -7.61 1.01
C GLU A 36 -2.17 -6.17 0.53
N TYR A 37 -2.65 -5.99 -0.70
CA TYR A 37 -2.90 -4.69 -1.30
C TYR A 37 -4.40 -4.42 -1.42
N ASP A 38 -4.80 -3.23 -1.03
CA ASP A 38 -6.15 -2.71 -1.27
C ASP A 38 -6.05 -1.44 -2.13
N TYR A 39 -7.11 -1.15 -2.87
CA TYR A 39 -7.15 -0.04 -3.81
C TYR A 39 -8.44 0.78 -3.66
N ASP A 40 -8.35 2.08 -3.94
CA ASP A 40 -9.53 2.94 -4.10
C ASP A 40 -10.17 2.80 -5.50
N ALA A 41 -11.30 3.48 -5.71
CA ALA A 41 -12.03 3.45 -6.98
C ALA A 41 -11.25 4.07 -8.16
N ASN A 42 -10.23 4.90 -7.89
CA ASN A 42 -9.33 5.45 -8.91
C ASN A 42 -8.15 4.52 -9.21
N GLY A 43 -8.04 3.38 -8.50
CA GLY A 43 -6.98 2.40 -8.66
C GLY A 43 -5.70 2.73 -7.89
N ASN A 44 -5.73 3.69 -6.96
CA ASN A 44 -4.57 3.94 -6.10
C ASN A 44 -4.51 2.94 -4.96
N ILE A 45 -3.30 2.61 -4.51
CA ILE A 45 -3.10 1.74 -3.34
C ILE A 45 -3.57 2.45 -2.07
N THR A 46 -4.46 1.84 -1.31
CA THR A 46 -4.89 2.33 0.02
C THR A 46 -4.31 1.53 1.17
N CYS A 47 -3.78 0.33 0.92
CA CYS A 47 -3.14 -0.52 1.91
C CYS A 47 -2.00 -1.32 1.27
N ASP A 48 -0.88 -1.44 1.97
CA ASP A 48 0.23 -2.34 1.63
C ASP A 48 0.72 -2.98 2.93
N ARG A 49 0.23 -4.19 3.19
CA ARG A 49 0.52 -4.92 4.44
C ARG A 49 1.99 -5.33 4.54
N ASN A 50 2.65 -5.61 3.41
CA ASN A 50 4.07 -5.96 3.37
C ASN A 50 4.98 -4.80 3.79
N LYS A 51 4.46 -3.57 3.76
CA LYS A 51 5.11 -2.34 4.24
C LYS A 51 4.53 -1.80 5.55
N GLU A 52 3.68 -2.58 6.22
CA GLU A 52 2.92 -2.16 7.42
C GLU A 52 2.04 -0.91 7.19
N ILE A 53 1.68 -0.60 5.94
CA ILE A 53 0.82 0.53 5.60
C ILE A 53 -0.63 0.07 5.70
N ILE A 54 -1.36 0.64 6.67
CA ILE A 54 -2.75 0.31 6.94
C ILE A 54 -3.74 1.30 6.30
N GLY A 55 -3.23 2.43 5.80
CA GLY A 55 -4.05 3.45 5.15
C GLY A 55 -3.22 4.40 4.31
N ILE A 56 -3.73 4.73 3.12
CA ILE A 56 -3.28 5.88 2.32
C ILE A 56 -4.51 6.68 1.92
N SER A 57 -4.46 8.00 2.13
CA SER A 57 -5.44 8.92 1.56
C SER A 57 -4.82 9.78 0.49
N TYR A 58 -5.61 10.13 -0.51
CA TYR A 58 -5.19 10.90 -1.67
C TYR A 58 -5.86 12.27 -1.72
N ASN A 59 -5.16 13.26 -2.28
CA ASN A 59 -5.73 14.59 -2.52
C ASN A 59 -6.51 14.63 -3.85
N HIS A 60 -7.06 15.81 -4.19
CA HIS A 60 -7.84 16.00 -5.43
C HIS A 60 -7.02 15.85 -6.72
N LEU A 61 -5.69 15.83 -6.64
CA LEU A 61 -4.77 15.56 -7.74
C LEU A 61 -4.35 14.09 -7.80
N ASN A 62 -4.99 13.23 -7.00
CA ASN A 62 -4.67 11.80 -6.91
C ASN A 62 -3.24 11.53 -6.39
N LEU A 63 -2.69 12.45 -5.58
CA LEU A 63 -1.37 12.33 -4.93
C LEU A 63 -1.53 11.88 -3.47
N PRO A 64 -0.63 11.04 -2.93
CA PRO A 64 -0.69 10.61 -1.53
C PRO A 64 -0.62 11.80 -0.59
N LYS A 65 -1.62 11.97 0.27
CA LYS A 65 -1.68 13.04 1.27
C LYS A 65 -1.27 12.55 2.65
N VAL A 66 -1.73 11.35 3.00
CA VAL A 66 -1.47 10.73 4.31
C VAL A 66 -1.12 9.28 4.09
N VAL A 67 -0.07 8.81 4.76
CA VAL A 67 0.27 7.38 4.89
C VAL A 67 0.27 7.01 6.37
N GLU A 68 -0.53 6.03 6.75
CA GLU A 68 -0.68 5.53 8.12
C GLU A 68 -0.07 4.13 8.23
N PHE A 69 0.78 3.96 9.23
CA PHE A 69 1.47 2.70 9.52
C PHE A 69 0.84 2.01 10.72
N ARG A 70 0.93 0.68 10.78
CA ARG A 70 0.37 -0.15 11.86
C ARG A 70 0.89 0.23 13.25
N ASN A 71 2.11 0.78 13.33
CA ASN A 71 2.72 1.24 14.57
C ASN A 71 2.24 2.66 15.00
N ASN A 72 1.18 3.18 14.39
CA ASN A 72 0.62 4.53 14.58
C ASN A 72 1.54 5.67 14.09
N ASN A 73 2.64 5.38 13.39
CA ASN A 73 3.38 6.42 12.69
C ASN A 73 2.59 6.90 11.48
N LYS A 74 2.83 8.16 11.10
CA LYS A 74 2.15 8.79 9.98
C LYS A 74 3.10 9.68 9.19
N LEU A 75 2.92 9.70 7.87
CA LEU A 75 3.53 10.66 6.97
C LEU A 75 2.43 11.54 6.40
N ASP A 76 2.55 12.85 6.61
CA ASP A 76 1.65 13.86 6.06
C ASP A 76 2.40 14.66 4.99
N TYR A 77 1.79 14.76 3.81
CA TYR A 77 2.31 15.50 2.67
C TYR A 77 1.37 16.64 2.30
N LEU A 78 1.97 17.82 2.11
CA LEU A 78 1.32 18.99 1.56
C LEU A 78 1.85 19.20 0.15
N TYR A 79 0.99 19.68 -0.73
CA TYR A 79 1.34 20.00 -2.10
C TYR A 79 0.79 21.40 -2.42
N ASP A 80 1.49 22.10 -3.29
CA ASP A 80 0.92 23.28 -3.94
C ASP A 80 -0.22 22.89 -4.90
N ALA A 81 -0.89 23.89 -5.48
CA ALA A 81 -2.00 23.67 -6.41
C ALA A 81 -1.57 22.95 -7.71
N ASN A 82 -0.27 22.92 -8.03
CA ASN A 82 0.29 22.24 -9.20
C ASN A 82 0.73 20.80 -8.87
N GLY A 83 0.65 20.38 -7.61
CA GLY A 83 1.09 19.05 -7.18
C GLY A 83 2.57 18.95 -6.82
N THR A 84 3.28 20.06 -6.63
CA THR A 84 4.65 20.08 -6.11
C THR A 84 4.63 19.96 -4.59
N LYS A 85 5.44 19.04 -4.05
CA LYS A 85 5.52 18.74 -2.61
C LYS A 85 6.44 19.68 -1.85
#